data_AF-A0AAA9ZLZ4-F1
#
_entry.id   AF-A0AAA9ZLZ4-F1
#
_cell.length_a   1.000
_cell.length_b   1.000
_cell.length_c   1.000
_cell.angle_alpha   90.00
_cell.angle_beta   90.00
_cell.angle_gamma   90.00
#
_symmetry.space_group_name_H-M   'P 1'
#
loop_
_entity.id
_entity.type
_entity.pdbx_description
1 polymer ?
#
loop_
_entity_poly.entity_id
_entity_poly.type
_entity_poly.pdbx_seq_one_letter_code
_entity_poly.pdbx_strand_id
1 'polypeptide(L)'
;MPLYCGNCENLCLSIDDAMAQESFKCPDDFGFYPHHTSCDKYWKCDNNVAELKTCGNGLAFDATDSKYLTENCDYLHNVDCGDRTQLEPPISTPHCERLYGIFADPAKCDVFWNCWSGEASRYQCSPGLAYDREARVCMWADQVPECKNEEVANGFACPAAGEISNAGSFSRHAHPEDCRKYYICLEGVAREYGCPIGTVFKIGDADGTGNCEDPEDVPGCKEEESQSQLLEESQKDFLEESQEKLLGEFQEDILEGSQVELLEEFQEELLEESLVKPQTELLEEFQEHLLEESQEEFMEESQEELLGES
;
A
#
# COMPACT_ATOMS: atom_id res chain seq x y z
N MET A 1 1.74 18.74 -31.17
CA MET A 1 2.11 19.89 -30.30
C MET A 1 3.57 20.20 -30.53
N PRO A 2 3.98 21.47 -30.68
CA PRO A 2 5.38 21.80 -30.92
C PRO A 2 6.15 21.76 -29.59
N LEU A 3 7.13 20.88 -29.50
CA LEU A 3 8.17 20.89 -28.45
C LEU A 3 9.19 21.98 -28.82
N TYR A 4 9.46 22.92 -27.91
CA TYR A 4 10.58 23.84 -28.04
C TYR A 4 11.69 23.41 -27.09
N CYS A 5 12.78 22.87 -27.62
CA CYS A 5 14.02 22.63 -26.87
C CYS A 5 14.94 23.85 -26.99
N GLY A 6 15.07 24.63 -25.91
CA GLY A 6 16.17 25.58 -25.72
C GLY A 6 17.37 24.87 -25.10
N ASN A 7 18.57 25.21 -25.55
CA ASN A 7 19.81 24.46 -25.29
C ASN A 7 20.27 24.42 -23.82
N CYS A 8 20.83 23.24 -23.51
CA CYS A 8 21.74 22.84 -22.45
C CYS A 8 21.27 23.00 -21.00
N GLU A 9 21.02 21.83 -20.39
CA GLU A 9 20.66 21.57 -18.99
C GLU A 9 19.21 21.94 -18.64
N ASN A 10 18.23 21.11 -19.02
CA ASN A 10 17.13 20.68 -18.15
C ASN A 10 15.97 19.97 -18.88
N LEU A 11 15.26 19.17 -18.06
CA LEU A 11 13.92 18.61 -18.17
C LEU A 11 13.01 19.18 -19.29
N CYS A 12 12.42 18.28 -20.07
CA CYS A 12 11.36 18.61 -21.01
C CYS A 12 10.03 18.78 -20.25
N LEU A 13 9.67 20.00 -19.86
CA LEU A 13 8.34 20.29 -19.34
C LEU A 13 7.39 20.68 -20.49
N SER A 14 6.15 20.20 -20.40
CA SER A 14 5.09 20.56 -21.34
C SER A 14 4.64 22.01 -21.11
N ILE A 15 4.21 22.70 -22.17
CA ILE A 15 3.70 24.09 -22.08
C ILE A 15 2.43 24.13 -21.20
N ASP A 16 1.72 23.01 -21.06
CA ASP A 16 0.51 22.88 -20.25
C ASP A 16 0.83 22.89 -18.72
N ASP A 17 1.91 22.24 -18.28
CA ASP A 17 2.35 22.29 -16.87
C ASP A 17 2.83 23.71 -16.46
N ALA A 18 3.47 24.43 -17.39
CA ALA A 18 3.96 25.79 -17.13
C ALA A 18 2.81 26.81 -16.94
N MET A 19 1.64 26.57 -17.53
CA MET A 19 0.48 27.47 -17.41
C MET A 19 -0.33 27.26 -16.13
N ALA A 20 -0.35 26.05 -15.56
CA ALA A 20 -1.08 25.76 -14.32
C ALA A 20 -0.38 26.31 -13.07
N GLN A 21 0.95 26.48 -13.13
CA GLN A 21 1.75 27.05 -12.04
C GLN A 21 1.48 28.54 -11.79
N GLU A 22 0.94 29.28 -12.77
CA GLU A 22 0.89 30.75 -12.70
C GLU A 22 -0.37 31.35 -12.01
N SER A 23 -1.37 30.58 -11.55
CA SER A 23 -2.58 31.22 -10.99
C SER A 23 -3.33 30.55 -9.84
N PHE A 24 -2.89 29.42 -9.28
CA PHE A 24 -3.59 28.86 -8.13
C PHE A 24 -3.29 29.70 -6.87
N LYS A 25 -4.34 30.17 -6.20
CA LYS A 25 -4.24 30.87 -4.93
C LYS A 25 -4.89 30.00 -3.86
N CYS A 26 -4.13 29.75 -2.79
CA CYS A 26 -4.61 29.01 -1.63
C CYS A 26 -5.91 29.63 -1.09
N PRO A 27 -7.01 28.86 -1.01
CA PRO A 27 -8.23 29.32 -0.34
C PRO A 27 -8.03 29.58 1.15
N ASP A 28 -7.24 28.75 1.81
CA ASP A 28 -6.86 28.86 3.22
C ASP A 28 -5.34 28.66 3.40
N ASP A 29 -4.81 29.03 4.58
CA ASP A 29 -3.38 28.91 4.90
C ASP A 29 -2.85 27.48 4.72
N PHE A 30 -3.68 26.47 5.02
CA PHE A 30 -3.36 25.05 4.93
C PHE A 30 -4.48 24.28 4.23
N GLY A 31 -4.11 23.33 3.37
CA GLY A 31 -5.09 22.39 2.80
C GLY A 31 -4.61 21.68 1.54
N PHE A 32 -5.45 20.77 1.04
CA PHE A 32 -5.22 19.94 -0.14
C PHE A 32 -6.41 20.11 -1.10
N TYR A 33 -6.17 20.79 -2.22
CA TYR A 33 -7.23 21.20 -3.14
C TYR A 33 -7.10 20.51 -4.49
N PRO A 34 -8.20 20.07 -5.13
CA PRO A 34 -8.12 19.39 -6.42
C PRO A 34 -7.57 20.31 -7.50
N HIS A 35 -6.78 19.76 -8.42
CA HIS A 35 -6.41 20.48 -9.64
C HIS A 35 -7.64 20.66 -10.55
N HIS A 36 -7.70 21.75 -11.32
CA HIS A 36 -8.91 22.08 -12.10
C HIS A 36 -9.14 21.17 -13.32
N THR A 37 -8.09 20.59 -13.90
CA THR A 37 -8.18 19.64 -15.05
C THR A 37 -7.59 18.24 -14.81
N SER A 38 -6.51 18.08 -14.03
CA SER A 38 -5.96 16.76 -13.69
C SER A 38 -6.69 16.11 -12.53
N CYS A 39 -7.10 14.85 -12.69
CA CYS A 39 -7.72 14.11 -11.60
C CYS A 39 -6.68 13.60 -10.59
N ASP A 40 -5.46 13.39 -11.04
CA ASP A 40 -4.32 12.87 -10.28
C ASP A 40 -3.35 13.94 -9.79
N LYS A 41 -3.67 15.23 -10.00
CA LYS A 41 -2.93 16.34 -9.39
C LYS A 41 -3.78 17.10 -8.38
N TYR A 42 -3.11 17.70 -7.41
CA TYR A 42 -3.71 18.52 -6.37
C TYR A 42 -2.71 19.57 -5.89
N TRP A 43 -3.23 20.60 -5.23
CA TRP A 43 -2.45 21.66 -4.63
C TRP A 43 -2.34 21.43 -3.14
N LYS A 44 -1.12 21.36 -2.63
CA LYS A 44 -0.84 21.47 -1.19
C LYS A 44 -0.60 22.93 -0.86
N CYS A 45 -1.39 23.47 0.06
CA CYS A 45 -1.21 24.80 0.62
C CYS A 45 -0.55 24.69 2.00
N ASP A 46 0.51 25.46 2.20
CA ASP A 46 1.22 25.60 3.46
C ASP A 46 1.64 27.06 3.62
N ASN A 47 1.13 27.74 4.65
CA ASN A 47 1.34 29.17 4.88
C ASN A 47 1.06 30.04 3.62
N ASN A 48 -0.05 29.76 2.93
CA ASN A 48 -0.45 30.39 1.66
C ASN A 48 0.49 30.14 0.46
N VAL A 49 1.48 29.25 0.59
CA VAL A 49 2.31 28.80 -0.53
C VAL A 49 1.69 27.56 -1.15
N ALA A 50 1.31 27.66 -2.41
CA ALA A 50 0.76 26.54 -3.17
C ALA A 50 1.89 25.72 -3.84
N GLU A 51 1.88 24.42 -3.59
CA GLU A 51 2.75 23.45 -4.25
C GLU A 51 1.90 22.47 -5.07
N LEU A 52 2.21 22.30 -6.35
CA LEU A 52 1.56 21.30 -7.18
C LEU A 52 2.10 19.91 -6.84
N LYS A 53 1.22 19.01 -6.43
CA LYS A 53 1.51 17.61 -6.15
C LYS A 53 0.80 16.70 -7.13
N THR A 54 1.32 15.49 -7.27
CA THR A 54 0.76 14.44 -8.13
C THR A 54 0.61 13.18 -7.30
N CYS A 55 -0.57 12.56 -7.34
CA CYS A 55 -0.81 11.25 -6.75
C CYS A 55 0.05 10.17 -7.44
N GLY A 56 0.22 9.02 -6.77
CA GLY A 56 0.92 7.87 -7.36
C GLY A 56 0.34 7.46 -8.72
N ASN A 57 1.18 6.98 -9.65
CA ASN A 57 0.73 6.65 -11.01
C ASN A 57 -0.37 5.56 -10.99
N GLY A 58 -1.60 5.93 -11.33
CA GLY A 58 -2.78 5.05 -11.21
C GLY A 58 -3.74 5.38 -10.07
N LEU A 59 -3.44 6.40 -9.30
CA LEU A 59 -4.31 6.99 -8.28
C LEU A 59 -4.83 8.35 -8.72
N ALA A 60 -5.92 8.80 -8.11
CA ALA A 60 -6.51 10.11 -8.27
C ALA A 60 -6.69 10.79 -6.91
N PHE A 61 -6.68 12.12 -6.92
CA PHE A 61 -6.92 12.90 -5.72
C PHE A 61 -8.41 12.91 -5.39
N ASP A 62 -8.75 12.37 -4.23
CA ASP A 62 -10.09 12.34 -3.67
C ASP A 62 -10.36 13.63 -2.87
N ALA A 63 -11.20 14.49 -3.44
CA ALA A 63 -11.59 15.76 -2.86
C ALA A 63 -12.94 15.71 -2.12
N THR A 64 -13.38 14.53 -1.67
CA THR A 64 -14.64 14.36 -0.93
C THR A 64 -14.61 14.97 0.47
N ASP A 65 -13.42 15.19 1.05
CA ASP A 65 -13.28 15.96 2.28
C ASP A 65 -13.63 17.44 2.03
N SER A 66 -14.83 17.82 2.47
CA SER A 66 -15.33 19.20 2.39
C SER A 66 -14.45 20.25 3.07
N LYS A 67 -13.54 19.85 3.97
CA LYS A 67 -12.60 20.75 4.65
C LYS A 67 -11.25 20.84 3.97
N TYR A 68 -10.95 19.97 3.00
CA TYR A 68 -9.66 19.93 2.29
C TYR A 68 -8.46 19.78 3.24
N LEU A 69 -8.61 19.07 4.37
CA LEU A 69 -7.53 18.90 5.35
C LEU A 69 -6.84 17.54 5.23
N THR A 70 -7.38 16.64 4.41
CA THR A 70 -6.82 15.31 4.19
C THR A 70 -6.16 15.21 2.83
N GLU A 71 -4.89 14.80 2.80
CA GLU A 71 -4.20 14.44 1.58
C GLU A 71 -4.60 13.00 1.19
N ASN A 72 -5.67 12.86 0.41
CA ASN A 72 -6.19 11.54 0.04
C ASN A 72 -6.01 11.27 -1.45
N CYS A 73 -5.16 10.28 -1.77
CA CYS A 73 -5.07 9.70 -3.11
C CYS A 73 -5.65 8.29 -3.06
N ASP A 74 -6.67 8.02 -3.87
CA ASP A 74 -7.34 6.72 -3.96
C ASP A 74 -7.26 6.18 -5.40
N TYR A 75 -7.61 4.93 -5.62
CA TYR A 75 -7.65 4.34 -6.95
C TYR A 75 -8.61 5.13 -7.85
N LEU A 76 -8.21 5.27 -9.13
CA LEU A 76 -8.97 6.03 -10.13
C LEU A 76 -10.46 5.69 -10.22
N HIS A 77 -10.86 4.47 -9.87
CA HIS A 77 -12.25 4.01 -9.94
C HIS A 77 -13.08 4.31 -8.69
N ASN A 78 -12.44 4.69 -7.58
CA ASN A 78 -13.10 5.12 -6.35
C ASN A 78 -13.35 6.62 -6.33
N VAL A 79 -12.61 7.37 -7.16
CA VAL A 79 -12.66 8.84 -7.19
C VAL A 79 -13.59 9.32 -8.29
N ASP A 80 -14.53 10.19 -7.94
CA ASP A 80 -15.29 10.97 -8.92
C ASP A 80 -14.43 12.15 -9.42
N CYS A 81 -13.88 11.99 -10.63
CA CYS A 81 -13.07 13.03 -11.26
C CYS A 81 -13.89 14.23 -11.75
N GLY A 82 -15.20 14.08 -11.98
CA GLY A 82 -16.02 15.11 -12.64
C GLY A 82 -15.41 15.57 -13.97
N ASP A 83 -15.20 16.87 -14.11
CA ASP A 83 -14.60 17.48 -15.31
C ASP A 83 -13.07 17.36 -15.39
N ARG A 84 -12.41 16.79 -14.36
CA ARG A 84 -10.95 16.63 -14.31
C ARG A 84 -10.55 15.39 -15.12
N THR A 85 -10.41 15.54 -16.43
CA THR A 85 -10.15 14.38 -17.32
C THR A 85 -8.66 14.11 -17.59
N GLN A 86 -7.75 14.99 -17.17
CA GLN A 86 -6.32 14.82 -17.40
C GLN A 86 -5.73 13.85 -16.38
N LEU A 87 -4.78 13.04 -16.84
CA LEU A 87 -4.00 12.09 -16.06
C LEU A 87 -2.58 12.05 -16.61
N GLU A 88 -1.62 11.81 -15.72
CA GLU A 88 -0.26 11.49 -16.10
C GLU A 88 -0.21 10.22 -16.96
N PRO A 89 0.72 10.15 -17.92
CA PRO A 89 0.93 8.96 -18.72
C PRO A 89 1.16 7.70 -17.85
N PRO A 90 0.68 6.53 -18.28
CA PRO A 90 0.92 5.30 -17.54
C PRO A 90 2.41 4.96 -17.49
N ILE A 91 2.87 4.53 -16.32
CA ILE A 91 4.18 3.89 -16.13
C ILE A 91 3.91 2.41 -15.95
N SER A 92 4.18 1.64 -16.99
CA SER A 92 3.86 0.21 -17.02
C SER A 92 5.04 -0.65 -16.58
N THR A 93 4.75 -1.69 -15.80
CA THR A 93 5.68 -2.76 -15.40
C THR A 93 5.05 -4.12 -15.78
N PRO A 94 5.74 -5.26 -15.63
CA PRO A 94 5.11 -6.56 -15.89
C PRO A 94 3.82 -6.73 -15.08
N HIS A 95 2.70 -7.01 -15.76
CA HIS A 95 1.35 -7.17 -15.22
C HIS A 95 0.65 -5.90 -14.68
N CYS A 96 1.32 -4.76 -14.69
CA CYS A 96 0.77 -3.49 -14.22
C CYS A 96 0.75 -2.47 -15.35
N GLU A 97 -0.43 -2.05 -15.80
CA GLU A 97 -0.52 -0.95 -16.78
C GLU A 97 -0.07 0.38 -16.16
N ARG A 98 -0.31 0.56 -14.86
CA ARG A 98 0.13 1.68 -14.01
C ARG A 98 0.71 1.15 -12.71
N LEU A 99 1.52 1.94 -12.02
CA LEU A 99 2.19 1.51 -10.78
C LEU A 99 1.22 1.09 -9.66
N TYR A 100 0.04 1.72 -9.61
CA TYR A 100 -1.04 1.37 -8.68
C TYR A 100 -2.29 0.98 -9.45
N GLY A 101 -2.89 -0.14 -9.09
CA GLY A 101 -4.17 -0.57 -9.68
C GLY A 101 -4.45 -2.05 -9.54
N ILE A 102 -5.59 -2.46 -10.09
CA ILE A 102 -5.96 -3.87 -10.25
C ILE A 102 -6.17 -4.11 -11.74
N PHE A 103 -5.46 -5.10 -12.29
CA PHE A 103 -5.43 -5.37 -13.72
C PHE A 103 -5.75 -6.84 -14.01
N ALA A 104 -6.55 -7.09 -15.05
CA ALA A 104 -6.86 -8.44 -15.48
C ALA A 104 -5.62 -9.09 -16.12
N ASP A 105 -5.48 -10.41 -15.99
CA ASP A 105 -4.51 -11.13 -16.79
C ASP A 105 -5.00 -11.27 -18.24
N PRO A 106 -4.16 -10.97 -19.25
CA PRO A 106 -4.59 -10.98 -20.65
C PRO A 106 -4.75 -12.41 -21.23
N ALA A 107 -4.24 -13.43 -20.55
CA ALA A 107 -4.27 -14.82 -21.01
C ALA A 107 -5.14 -15.74 -20.16
N LYS A 108 -5.48 -15.34 -18.93
CA LYS A 108 -6.23 -16.16 -17.98
C LYS A 108 -7.37 -15.37 -17.34
N CYS A 109 -8.59 -15.71 -17.72
CA CYS A 109 -9.81 -15.06 -17.24
C CYS A 109 -10.03 -15.12 -15.73
N ASP A 110 -9.50 -16.13 -15.06
CA ASP A 110 -9.61 -16.31 -13.60
C ASP A 110 -8.45 -15.64 -12.84
N VAL A 111 -7.56 -14.90 -13.50
CA VAL A 111 -6.37 -14.29 -12.90
C VAL A 111 -6.43 -12.77 -13.01
N PHE A 112 -6.04 -12.12 -11.93
CA PHE A 112 -5.85 -10.67 -11.90
C PHE A 112 -4.65 -10.32 -11.03
N TRP A 113 -4.19 -9.09 -11.15
CA TRP A 113 -2.97 -8.59 -10.55
C TRP A 113 -3.30 -7.36 -9.72
N ASN A 114 -2.88 -7.34 -8.45
CA ASN A 114 -2.89 -6.12 -7.64
C ASN A 114 -1.48 -5.53 -7.67
N CYS A 115 -1.39 -4.27 -8.08
CA CYS A 115 -0.13 -3.57 -8.26
C CYS A 115 0.05 -2.50 -7.19
N TRP A 116 1.19 -2.55 -6.52
CA TRP A 116 1.62 -1.58 -5.53
C TRP A 116 3.00 -1.07 -5.90
N SER A 117 3.13 0.21 -6.24
CA SER A 117 4.40 0.79 -6.70
C SER A 117 5.05 0.03 -7.88
N GLY A 118 4.24 -0.58 -8.75
CA GLY A 118 4.67 -1.38 -9.89
C GLY A 118 5.03 -2.84 -9.57
N GLU A 119 4.97 -3.26 -8.31
CA GLU A 119 5.12 -4.66 -7.90
C GLU A 119 3.76 -5.38 -7.98
N ALA A 120 3.71 -6.45 -8.76
CA ALA A 120 2.48 -7.17 -9.06
C ALA A 120 2.31 -8.40 -8.15
N SER A 121 1.25 -8.40 -7.36
CA SER A 121 0.78 -9.58 -6.63
C SER A 121 -0.27 -10.32 -7.46
N ARG A 122 -0.03 -11.61 -7.73
CA ARG A 122 -0.95 -12.46 -8.50
C ARG A 122 -2.10 -12.95 -7.63
N TYR A 123 -3.32 -12.76 -8.11
CA TYR A 123 -4.53 -13.33 -7.51
C TYR A 123 -5.26 -14.20 -8.52
N GLN A 124 -6.01 -15.16 -7.99
CA GLN A 124 -6.84 -16.05 -8.78
C GLN A 124 -8.23 -16.07 -8.17
N CYS A 125 -9.24 -15.90 -9.01
CA CYS A 125 -10.62 -16.04 -8.62
C CYS A 125 -10.91 -17.46 -8.13
N SER A 126 -11.97 -17.61 -7.33
CA SER A 126 -12.43 -18.95 -6.94
C SER A 126 -12.79 -19.78 -8.18
N PRO A 127 -12.75 -21.13 -8.07
CA PRO A 127 -13.14 -22.04 -9.14
C PRO A 127 -14.41 -21.60 -9.89
N GLY A 128 -14.36 -21.62 -11.23
CA GLY A 128 -15.49 -21.27 -12.10
C GLY A 128 -15.83 -19.79 -12.23
N LEU A 129 -15.06 -18.90 -11.57
CA LEU A 129 -15.22 -17.45 -11.70
C LEU A 129 -14.15 -16.83 -12.60
N ALA A 130 -14.51 -15.74 -13.27
CA ALA A 130 -13.62 -14.88 -14.04
C ALA A 130 -13.58 -13.47 -13.42
N TYR A 131 -12.45 -12.80 -13.53
CA TYR A 131 -12.30 -11.42 -13.07
C TYR A 131 -12.95 -10.46 -14.07
N ASP A 132 -13.96 -9.72 -13.63
CA ASP A 132 -14.54 -8.64 -14.41
C ASP A 132 -13.77 -7.34 -14.16
N ARG A 133 -13.16 -6.77 -15.20
CA ARG A 133 -12.33 -5.56 -15.06
C ARG A 133 -13.14 -4.29 -14.78
N GLU A 134 -14.41 -4.25 -15.14
CA GLU A 134 -15.25 -3.06 -15.00
C GLU A 134 -15.89 -3.03 -13.61
N ALA A 135 -16.45 -4.14 -13.17
CA ALA A 135 -16.99 -4.34 -11.83
C ALA A 135 -15.89 -4.58 -10.79
N ARG A 136 -14.68 -4.95 -11.21
CA ARG A 136 -13.48 -5.21 -10.38
C ARG A 136 -13.68 -6.33 -9.36
N VAL A 137 -14.49 -7.31 -9.72
CA VAL A 137 -14.86 -8.46 -8.88
C VAL A 137 -14.83 -9.74 -9.68
N CYS A 138 -14.63 -10.86 -9.00
CA CYS A 138 -14.79 -12.17 -9.61
C CYS A 138 -16.29 -12.48 -9.79
N MET A 139 -16.70 -12.70 -11.02
CA MET A 139 -18.07 -13.05 -11.42
C MET A 139 -18.10 -14.40 -12.13
N TRP A 140 -19.28 -14.96 -12.36
CA TRP A 140 -19.37 -16.18 -13.18
C TRP A 140 -18.85 -15.89 -14.59
N ALA A 141 -18.07 -16.81 -15.16
CA ALA A 141 -17.40 -16.55 -16.44
C ALA A 141 -18.36 -16.27 -17.61
N ASP A 142 -19.59 -16.78 -17.58
CA ASP A 142 -20.64 -16.42 -18.55
C ASP A 142 -21.16 -14.98 -18.44
N GLN A 143 -20.88 -14.31 -17.32
CA GLN A 143 -21.28 -12.92 -17.09
C GLN A 143 -20.17 -11.93 -17.48
N VAL A 144 -18.94 -12.41 -17.70
CA VAL A 144 -17.80 -11.58 -18.09
C VAL A 144 -17.66 -11.63 -19.62
N PRO A 145 -17.97 -10.54 -20.37
CA PRO A 145 -18.11 -10.60 -21.83
C PRO A 145 -16.88 -11.07 -22.61
N GLU A 146 -15.70 -10.88 -22.03
CA GLU A 146 -14.41 -11.22 -22.67
C GLU A 146 -13.94 -12.64 -22.32
N CYS A 147 -14.69 -13.36 -21.49
CA CYS A 147 -14.34 -14.68 -20.98
C CYS A 147 -15.33 -15.75 -21.41
N LYS A 148 -14.85 -17.00 -21.42
CA LYS A 148 -15.66 -18.18 -21.74
C LYS A 148 -15.64 -19.16 -20.59
N ASN A 149 -16.75 -19.87 -20.39
CA ASN A 149 -16.83 -20.89 -19.33
C ASN A 149 -15.79 -21.99 -19.52
N GLU A 150 -15.47 -22.36 -20.75
CA GLU A 150 -14.51 -23.43 -21.03
C GLU A 150 -13.10 -23.10 -20.53
N GLU A 151 -12.75 -21.81 -20.47
CA GLU A 151 -11.44 -21.32 -20.00
C GLU A 151 -11.29 -21.46 -18.49
N VAL A 152 -12.39 -21.31 -17.74
CA VAL A 152 -12.42 -21.45 -16.27
C VAL A 152 -12.85 -22.84 -15.80
N ALA A 153 -13.43 -23.66 -16.68
CA ALA A 153 -13.86 -25.02 -16.38
C ALA A 153 -12.77 -26.07 -16.64
N ASN A 154 -11.51 -25.66 -16.87
CA ASN A 154 -10.36 -26.54 -17.12
C ASN A 154 -10.64 -27.62 -18.18
N GLY A 155 -11.43 -27.30 -19.21
CA GLY A 155 -11.81 -28.22 -20.28
C GLY A 155 -12.89 -29.25 -19.93
N PHE A 156 -13.51 -29.18 -18.75
CA PHE A 156 -14.65 -30.03 -18.40
C PHE A 156 -15.90 -29.61 -19.19
N ALA A 157 -16.53 -30.59 -19.84
CA ALA A 157 -17.77 -30.40 -20.57
C ALA A 157 -18.91 -31.15 -19.88
N CYS A 158 -20.06 -30.51 -19.77
CA CYS A 158 -21.24 -31.14 -19.20
C CYS A 158 -21.73 -32.32 -20.06
N PRO A 159 -22.24 -33.40 -19.43
CA PRO A 159 -22.89 -34.49 -20.15
C PRO A 159 -24.07 -34.03 -20.99
N ALA A 160 -24.41 -34.78 -22.04
CA ALA A 160 -25.49 -34.41 -22.93
C ALA A 160 -26.86 -34.52 -22.23
N ALA A 161 -27.81 -33.67 -22.64
CA ALA A 161 -29.16 -33.70 -22.10
C ALA A 161 -29.81 -35.08 -22.29
N GLY A 162 -30.19 -35.73 -21.18
CA GLY A 162 -30.80 -37.06 -21.17
C GLY A 162 -29.85 -38.23 -20.86
N GLU A 163 -28.54 -37.99 -20.70
CA GLU A 163 -27.60 -39.03 -20.24
C GLU A 163 -27.68 -39.30 -18.72
N ILE A 164 -28.26 -38.36 -17.95
CA ILE A 164 -28.42 -38.48 -16.50
C ILE A 164 -29.91 -38.57 -16.20
N SER A 165 -30.37 -39.73 -15.76
CA SER A 165 -31.79 -40.10 -15.72
C SER A 165 -32.63 -39.36 -14.68
N ASN A 166 -32.02 -38.69 -13.68
CA ASN A 166 -32.73 -38.02 -12.59
C ASN A 166 -32.04 -36.75 -12.06
N ALA A 167 -31.11 -36.16 -12.80
CA ALA A 167 -30.62 -34.83 -12.44
C ALA A 167 -31.79 -33.85 -12.58
N GLY A 168 -32.06 -33.04 -11.54
CA GLY A 168 -33.10 -32.01 -11.61
C GLY A 168 -32.73 -30.91 -12.61
N SER A 169 -32.89 -29.65 -12.22
CA SER A 169 -32.39 -28.52 -13.04
C SER A 169 -30.86 -28.48 -13.16
N PHE A 170 -30.14 -29.35 -12.43
CA PHE A 170 -28.68 -29.42 -12.41
C PHE A 170 -28.18 -30.83 -12.03
N SER A 171 -26.93 -31.11 -12.38
CA SER A 171 -26.18 -32.32 -11.99
C SER A 171 -24.80 -31.97 -11.42
N ARG A 172 -24.26 -32.81 -10.55
CA ARG A 172 -22.91 -32.64 -9.98
C ARG A 172 -21.96 -33.73 -10.44
N HIS A 173 -20.71 -33.37 -10.68
CA HIS A 173 -19.66 -34.24 -11.24
C HIS A 173 -18.35 -34.02 -10.51
N ALA A 174 -17.55 -35.06 -10.27
CA ALA A 174 -16.24 -34.91 -9.66
C ALA A 174 -15.26 -34.17 -10.59
N HIS A 175 -14.33 -33.45 -10.01
CA HIS A 175 -13.20 -32.90 -10.75
C HIS A 175 -12.15 -34.00 -11.02
N PRO A 176 -11.59 -34.09 -12.25
CA PRO A 176 -10.69 -35.19 -12.62
C PRO A 176 -9.33 -35.14 -11.92
N GLU A 177 -8.83 -33.95 -11.59
CA GLU A 177 -7.48 -33.76 -11.06
C GLU A 177 -7.44 -33.33 -9.58
N ASP A 178 -8.59 -33.05 -8.95
CA ASP A 178 -8.62 -32.43 -7.62
C ASP A 178 -9.84 -32.89 -6.84
N CYS A 179 -9.62 -33.77 -5.86
CA CYS A 179 -10.68 -34.31 -5.02
C CYS A 179 -11.47 -33.26 -4.22
N ARG A 180 -10.92 -32.08 -3.97
CA ARG A 180 -11.63 -30.98 -3.28
C ARG A 180 -12.53 -30.20 -4.21
N LYS A 181 -12.44 -30.41 -5.51
CA LYS A 181 -13.24 -29.69 -6.50
C LYS A 181 -14.27 -30.58 -7.16
N TYR A 182 -15.30 -29.94 -7.68
CA TYR A 182 -16.38 -30.59 -8.43
C TYR A 182 -17.03 -29.61 -9.39
N TYR A 183 -17.76 -30.12 -10.37
CA TYR A 183 -18.50 -29.34 -11.33
C TYR A 183 -20.00 -29.44 -11.06
N ILE A 184 -20.70 -28.32 -11.13
CA ILE A 184 -22.16 -28.28 -11.26
C ILE A 184 -22.48 -27.91 -12.71
N CYS A 185 -23.21 -28.79 -13.37
CA CYS A 185 -23.78 -28.54 -14.69
C CYS A 185 -25.19 -27.96 -14.53
N LEU A 186 -25.36 -26.72 -14.97
CA LEU A 186 -26.62 -26.00 -15.02
C LEU A 186 -26.92 -25.67 -16.48
N GLU A 187 -27.97 -26.27 -17.04
CA GLU A 187 -28.36 -26.06 -18.45
C GLU A 187 -27.22 -26.31 -19.47
N GLY A 188 -26.32 -27.25 -19.16
CA GLY A 188 -25.16 -27.59 -19.99
C GLY A 188 -23.92 -26.72 -19.77
N VAL A 189 -24.00 -25.71 -18.90
CA VAL A 189 -22.86 -24.89 -18.48
C VAL A 189 -22.19 -25.52 -17.26
N ALA A 190 -20.91 -25.85 -17.39
CA ALA A 190 -20.10 -26.34 -16.28
C ALA A 190 -19.61 -25.18 -15.42
N ARG A 191 -19.86 -25.27 -14.12
CA ARG A 191 -19.31 -24.36 -13.11
C ARG A 191 -18.51 -25.16 -12.11
N GLU A 192 -17.24 -24.82 -11.96
CA GLU A 192 -16.36 -25.45 -10.97
C GLU A 192 -16.67 -24.89 -9.58
N TYR A 193 -16.61 -25.74 -8.56
CA TYR A 193 -16.81 -25.39 -7.16
C TYR A 193 -15.78 -26.13 -6.30
N GLY A 194 -15.52 -25.58 -5.12
CA GLY A 194 -14.72 -26.23 -4.08
C GLY A 194 -15.59 -26.74 -2.94
N CYS A 195 -15.19 -27.86 -2.35
CA CYS A 195 -15.66 -28.30 -1.06
C CYS A 195 -15.07 -27.45 0.08
N PRO A 196 -15.77 -27.32 1.22
CA PRO A 196 -15.20 -26.69 2.42
C PRO A 196 -13.84 -27.30 2.79
N ILE A 197 -13.00 -26.48 3.43
CA ILE A 197 -11.69 -26.94 3.89
C ILE A 197 -11.86 -28.15 4.83
N GLY A 198 -11.16 -29.24 4.50
CA GLY A 198 -11.13 -30.51 5.21
C GLY A 198 -11.96 -31.60 4.53
N THR A 199 -12.70 -31.28 3.47
CA THR A 199 -13.63 -32.23 2.83
C THR A 199 -13.36 -32.39 1.34
N VAL A 200 -13.75 -33.53 0.77
CA VAL A 200 -13.58 -33.87 -0.65
C VAL A 200 -14.93 -34.27 -1.26
N PHE A 201 -15.04 -34.13 -2.58
CA PHE A 201 -16.29 -34.40 -3.28
C PHE A 201 -16.51 -35.90 -3.51
N LYS A 202 -17.61 -36.42 -2.98
CA LYS A 202 -18.09 -37.78 -3.22
C LYS A 202 -19.19 -37.77 -4.27
N ILE A 203 -18.98 -38.52 -5.36
CA ILE A 203 -20.00 -38.78 -6.37
C ILE A 203 -21.08 -39.69 -5.76
N GLY A 204 -22.35 -39.33 -5.93
CA GLY A 204 -23.49 -40.16 -5.54
C GLY A 204 -23.78 -41.26 -6.56
N ASP A 205 -24.48 -42.30 -6.12
CA ASP A 205 -24.75 -43.49 -6.94
C ASP A 205 -25.65 -43.15 -8.14
N ALA A 206 -25.02 -42.88 -9.29
CA ALA A 206 -25.59 -42.78 -10.65
C ALA A 206 -26.61 -41.66 -10.96
N ASP A 207 -27.14 -40.93 -9.99
CA ASP A 207 -28.17 -39.90 -10.22
C ASP A 207 -27.63 -38.49 -10.52
N GLY A 208 -26.30 -38.31 -10.63
CA GLY A 208 -25.66 -36.98 -10.69
C GLY A 208 -25.80 -36.20 -9.38
N THR A 209 -26.11 -36.92 -8.29
CA THR A 209 -26.05 -36.44 -6.90
C THR A 209 -24.60 -36.52 -6.43
N GLY A 210 -24.26 -35.76 -5.39
CA GLY A 210 -22.91 -35.75 -4.83
C GLY A 210 -22.77 -34.62 -3.80
N ASN A 211 -21.95 -34.87 -2.79
CA ASN A 211 -21.77 -34.00 -1.63
C ASN A 211 -20.30 -34.00 -1.20
N CYS A 212 -19.92 -33.00 -0.41
CA CYS A 212 -18.62 -32.96 0.25
C CYS A 212 -18.67 -33.85 1.50
N GLU A 213 -17.70 -34.76 1.62
CA GLU A 213 -17.59 -35.76 2.68
C GLU A 213 -16.14 -35.80 3.19
N ASP A 214 -15.91 -36.53 4.29
CA ASP A 214 -14.57 -36.74 4.82
C ASP A 214 -13.70 -37.53 3.81
N PRO A 215 -12.40 -37.19 3.65
CA PRO A 215 -11.49 -37.87 2.72
C PRO A 215 -11.37 -39.38 2.93
N GLU A 216 -11.58 -39.85 4.16
CA GLU A 216 -11.55 -41.29 4.50
C GLU A 216 -12.70 -42.07 3.82
N ASP A 217 -13.83 -41.40 3.59
CA ASP A 217 -15.06 -41.98 3.04
C ASP A 217 -15.15 -41.92 1.51
N VAL A 218 -14.13 -41.36 0.86
CA VAL A 218 -14.03 -41.20 -0.60
C VAL A 218 -12.83 -41.99 -1.13
N PRO A 219 -13.09 -43.18 -1.73
CA PRO A 219 -12.01 -44.02 -2.27
C PRO A 219 -11.18 -43.27 -3.31
N GLY A 220 -9.86 -43.26 -3.13
CA GLY A 220 -8.93 -42.59 -4.06
C GLY A 220 -8.64 -41.12 -3.75
N CYS A 221 -9.37 -40.52 -2.81
CA CYS A 221 -9.16 -39.14 -2.34
C CYS A 221 -8.57 -39.06 -0.93
N LYS A 222 -7.94 -40.15 -0.47
CA LYS A 222 -7.20 -40.16 0.80
C LYS A 222 -6.12 -39.10 0.71
N GLU A 223 -6.17 -38.13 1.62
CA GLU A 223 -5.14 -37.12 1.76
C GLU A 223 -3.80 -37.83 1.93
N GLU A 224 -2.98 -37.89 0.87
CA GLU A 224 -1.55 -37.83 1.12
C GLU A 224 -1.35 -36.41 1.65
N GLU A 225 -1.04 -36.32 2.94
CA GLU A 225 -0.97 -35.15 3.86
C GLU A 225 -0.14 -33.95 3.37
N SER A 226 0.18 -33.84 2.08
CA SER A 226 1.20 -32.93 1.57
C SER A 226 0.71 -31.52 1.28
N GLN A 227 -0.44 -31.25 0.65
CA GLN A 227 -0.64 -29.89 0.12
C GLN A 227 -1.13 -28.86 1.15
N SER A 228 -2.00 -29.25 2.08
CA SER A 228 -2.52 -28.34 3.12
C SER A 228 -1.46 -28.00 4.17
N GLN A 229 -0.60 -28.97 4.54
CA GLN A 229 0.52 -28.75 5.45
C GLN A 229 1.66 -28.00 4.77
N LEU A 230 1.97 -28.28 3.49
CA LEU A 230 2.96 -27.50 2.74
C LEU A 230 2.51 -26.06 2.48
N LEU A 231 1.21 -25.78 2.35
CA LEU A 231 0.68 -24.42 2.26
C LEU A 231 0.73 -23.70 3.62
N GLU A 232 0.40 -24.38 4.72
CA GLU A 232 0.54 -23.77 6.06
C GLU A 232 2.00 -23.58 6.47
N GLU A 233 2.91 -24.50 6.12
CA GLU A 233 4.35 -24.36 6.36
C GLU A 233 4.94 -23.29 5.45
N SER A 234 4.64 -23.26 4.14
CA SER A 234 5.13 -22.19 3.26
C SER A 234 4.52 -20.82 3.55
N GLN A 235 3.26 -20.75 3.98
CA GLN A 235 2.65 -19.50 4.44
C GLN A 235 3.21 -19.05 5.78
N LYS A 236 3.52 -19.97 6.71
CA LYS A 236 4.22 -19.65 7.95
C LYS A 236 5.64 -19.19 7.69
N ASP A 237 6.40 -19.89 6.85
CA ASP A 237 7.75 -19.51 6.47
C ASP A 237 7.74 -18.13 5.78
N PHE A 238 6.77 -17.88 4.87
CA PHE A 238 6.63 -16.58 4.21
C PHE A 238 6.16 -15.47 5.16
N LEU A 239 5.25 -15.75 6.11
CA LEU A 239 4.83 -14.80 7.13
C LEU A 239 5.95 -14.51 8.13
N GLU A 240 6.74 -15.52 8.51
CA GLU A 240 7.84 -15.40 9.46
C GLU A 240 9.01 -14.65 8.82
N GLU A 241 9.36 -14.95 7.56
CA GLU A 241 10.37 -14.22 6.79
C GLU A 241 9.92 -12.77 6.49
N SER A 242 8.64 -12.56 6.16
CA SER A 242 8.08 -11.21 5.97
C SER A 242 7.99 -10.44 7.29
N GLN A 243 7.65 -11.10 8.40
CA GLN A 243 7.61 -10.50 9.73
C GLN A 243 9.00 -10.19 10.26
N GLU A 244 10.00 -11.05 10.04
CA GLU A 244 11.39 -10.79 10.41
C GLU A 244 11.99 -9.66 9.56
N LYS A 245 11.62 -9.57 8.28
CA LYS A 245 12.03 -8.46 7.41
C LYS A 245 11.37 -7.14 7.80
N LEU A 246 10.06 -7.15 8.05
CA LEU A 246 9.32 -5.98 8.55
C LEU A 246 9.78 -5.57 9.96
N LEU A 247 10.03 -6.51 10.87
CA LEU A 247 10.56 -6.22 12.21
C LEU A 247 12.01 -5.76 12.17
N GLY A 248 12.82 -6.29 11.26
CA GLY A 248 14.21 -5.88 11.03
C GLY A 248 14.31 -4.46 10.47
N GLU A 249 13.52 -4.15 9.44
CA GLU A 249 13.42 -2.80 8.87
C GLU A 249 12.85 -1.80 9.90
N PHE A 250 11.81 -2.17 10.66
CA PHE A 250 11.30 -1.32 11.74
C PHE A 250 12.26 -1.20 12.94
N GLN A 251 13.07 -2.23 13.28
CA GLN A 251 14.03 -2.12 14.38
C GLN A 251 15.28 -1.32 14.04
N GLU A 252 15.77 -1.38 12.79
CA GLU A 252 16.86 -0.52 12.33
C GLU A 252 16.40 0.95 12.29
N ASP A 253 15.18 1.24 11.78
CA ASP A 253 14.63 2.60 11.75
C ASP A 253 14.32 3.18 13.15
N ILE A 254 13.86 2.35 14.10
CA ILE A 254 13.58 2.80 15.47
C ILE A 254 14.87 3.05 16.27
N LEU A 255 15.94 2.28 16.01
CA LEU A 255 17.20 2.37 16.74
C LEU A 255 18.21 3.36 16.14
N GLU A 256 18.17 3.64 14.83
CA GLU A 256 19.05 4.65 14.21
C GLU A 256 18.43 6.06 14.12
N GLY A 257 17.09 6.19 14.09
CA GLY A 257 16.45 7.50 13.94
C GLY A 257 15.98 8.16 15.24
N SER A 258 15.13 7.48 16.02
CA SER A 258 14.37 8.20 17.08
C SER A 258 15.08 8.32 18.42
N GLN A 259 15.94 7.38 18.79
CA GLN A 259 16.63 7.45 20.09
C GLN A 259 17.91 8.28 20.06
N VAL A 260 18.59 8.40 18.92
CA VAL A 260 19.85 9.16 18.82
C VAL A 260 19.59 10.66 18.83
N GLU A 261 18.62 11.17 18.06
CA GLU A 261 18.24 12.60 18.09
C GLU A 261 17.71 13.02 19.47
N LEU A 262 16.85 12.20 20.10
CA LEU A 262 16.32 12.49 21.44
C LEU A 262 17.37 12.38 22.56
N LEU A 263 18.39 11.51 22.41
CA LEU A 263 19.48 11.39 23.38
C LEU A 263 20.53 12.49 23.20
N GLU A 264 20.79 12.95 21.97
CA GLU A 264 21.70 14.07 21.70
C GLU A 264 21.10 15.40 22.19
N GLU A 265 19.81 15.66 21.94
CA GLU A 265 19.13 16.85 22.48
C GLU A 265 19.08 16.84 24.01
N PHE A 266 18.74 15.70 24.64
CA PHE A 266 18.73 15.61 26.11
C PHE A 266 20.13 15.65 26.72
N GLN A 267 21.16 15.11 26.05
CA GLN A 267 22.55 15.18 26.55
C GLN A 267 23.12 16.60 26.46
N GLU A 268 22.81 17.36 25.40
CA GLU A 268 23.21 18.77 25.30
C GLU A 268 22.53 19.62 26.37
N GLU A 269 21.22 19.48 26.60
CA GLU A 269 20.51 20.18 27.69
C GLU A 269 21.05 19.79 29.08
N LEU A 270 21.30 18.49 29.33
CA LEU A 270 21.84 18.03 30.61
C LEU A 270 23.29 18.47 30.84
N LEU A 271 24.12 18.58 29.79
CA LEU A 271 25.50 19.09 29.90
C LEU A 271 25.52 20.61 30.16
N GLU A 272 24.63 21.37 29.52
CA GLU A 272 24.47 22.80 29.78
C GLU A 272 23.97 23.10 31.20
N GLU A 273 22.98 22.35 31.68
CA GLU A 273 22.43 22.57 33.03
C GLU A 273 23.31 22.03 34.17
N SER A 274 23.99 20.90 33.98
CA SER A 274 24.74 20.26 35.07
C SER A 274 26.20 20.68 35.18
N LEU A 275 26.85 21.10 34.07
CA LEU A 275 28.28 21.42 34.05
C LEU A 275 28.57 22.88 33.71
N VAL A 276 27.85 23.47 32.75
CA VAL A 276 28.19 24.81 32.22
C VAL A 276 27.61 25.92 33.09
N LYS A 277 26.29 25.93 33.35
CA LYS A 277 25.64 26.95 34.19
C LYS A 277 26.27 27.10 35.59
N PRO A 278 26.54 26.01 36.34
CA PRO A 278 27.13 26.12 37.67
C PRO A 278 28.56 26.65 37.63
N GLN A 279 29.34 26.33 36.59
CA GLN A 279 30.72 26.81 36.45
C GLN A 279 30.77 28.28 36.05
N THR A 280 29.85 28.76 35.21
CA THR A 280 29.79 30.18 34.84
C THR A 280 29.32 31.06 36.00
N GLU A 281 28.32 30.63 36.77
CA GLU A 281 27.87 31.36 37.96
C GLU A 281 28.97 31.40 39.05
N LEU A 282 29.67 30.27 39.27
CA LEU A 282 30.82 30.23 40.18
C LEU A 282 32.00 31.10 39.70
N LEU A 283 32.23 31.23 38.39
CA LEU A 283 33.30 32.08 37.85
C LEU A 283 32.98 33.56 38.00
N GLU A 284 31.72 33.95 37.80
CA GLU A 284 31.25 35.33 37.98
C GLU A 284 31.31 35.73 39.45
N GLU A 285 30.87 34.87 40.38
CA GLU A 285 31.00 35.12 41.83
C GLU A 285 32.47 35.22 42.26
N PHE A 286 33.35 34.37 41.74
CA PHE A 286 34.79 34.45 42.06
C PHE A 286 35.45 35.70 41.47
N GLN A 287 35.05 36.14 40.28
CA GLN A 287 35.58 37.36 39.66
C GLN A 287 35.11 38.63 40.38
N GLU A 288 33.85 38.69 40.82
CA GLU A 288 33.35 39.80 41.64
C GLU A 288 34.08 39.86 42.99
N HIS A 289 34.28 38.70 43.65
CA HIS A 289 34.93 38.66 44.95
C HIS A 289 36.42 39.05 44.88
N LEU A 290 37.14 38.64 43.83
CA LEU A 290 38.52 39.06 43.58
C LEU A 290 38.64 40.54 43.21
N LEU A 291 37.64 41.10 42.54
CA LEU A 291 37.59 42.54 42.24
C LEU A 291 37.35 43.36 43.50
N GLU A 292 36.49 42.91 44.41
CA GLU A 292 36.24 43.57 45.70
C GLU A 292 37.46 43.49 46.63
N GLU A 293 38.09 42.32 46.78
CA GLU A 293 39.29 42.15 47.60
C GLU A 293 40.47 43.00 47.06
N SER A 294 40.63 43.08 45.73
CA SER A 294 41.68 43.93 45.13
C SER A 294 41.42 45.42 45.31
N GLN A 295 40.15 45.86 45.41
CA GLN A 295 39.81 47.26 45.65
C GLN A 295 39.99 47.64 47.13
N GLU A 296 39.73 46.71 48.06
CA GLU A 296 39.98 46.91 49.49
C GLU A 296 41.50 46.93 49.81
N GLU A 297 42.29 46.01 49.25
CA GLU A 297 43.76 46.02 49.44
C GLU A 297 44.41 47.28 48.86
N PHE A 298 43.95 47.77 47.70
CA PHE A 298 44.47 49.01 47.09
C PHE A 298 44.07 50.28 47.87
N MET A 299 42.94 50.25 48.59
CA MET A 299 42.49 51.35 49.45
C MET A 299 43.22 51.38 50.80
N GLU A 300 43.67 50.23 51.32
CA GLU A 300 44.48 50.16 52.55
C GLU A 300 45.96 50.51 52.30
N GLU A 301 46.57 50.01 51.22
CA GLU A 301 47.98 50.33 50.89
C GLU A 301 48.18 51.83 50.57
N SER A 302 47.19 52.47 49.95
CA SER A 302 47.23 53.92 49.67
C SER A 302 47.02 54.81 50.91
N GLN A 303 46.47 54.27 52.01
CA GLN A 303 46.40 54.99 53.30
C GLN A 303 47.67 54.86 54.13
N GLU A 304 48.40 53.75 54.04
CA GLU A 304 49.69 53.57 54.74
C GLU A 304 50.84 54.37 54.08
N GLU A 305 50.86 54.53 52.75
CA GLU A 305 51.85 55.41 52.07
C GLU A 305 51.63 56.91 52.34
N LEU A 306 50.41 57.35 52.70
CA LEU A 306 50.11 58.75 53.04
C LEU A 306 50.35 59.11 54.52
N LEU A 307 50.63 58.12 55.38
CA LEU A 307 50.92 58.32 56.82
C LEU A 307 52.33 57.87 57.23
N GLY A 308 53.17 57.46 56.26
CA GLY A 308 54.53 56.95 56.47
C GLY A 308 55.70 57.91 56.15
N GLU A 309 55.45 59.14 55.66
CA GLU A 309 56.48 60.17 55.51
C GLU A 309 56.19 61.41 56.36
N SER A 310 56.50 61.33 57.66
CA SER A 310 56.84 62.49 58.52
C SER A 310 57.63 62.08 59.75
#